data_AF-A0A7Y4ZIH3-F1
#
_entry.id   AF-A0A7Y4ZIH3-F1
#
_cell.length_a   1.000
_cell.length_b   1.000
_cell.length_c   1.000
_cell.angle_alpha   90.00
_cell.angle_beta   90.00
_cell.angle_gamma   90.00
#
_symmetry.space_group_name_H-M   'P 1'
#
loop_
_entity.id
_entity.type
_entity.pdbx_description
1 polymer ?
#
loop_
_entity_poly.entity_id
_entity_poly.type
_entity_poly.pdbx_seq_one_letter_code
_entity_poly.pdbx_strand_id
1 'polypeptide(L)'
;MTPLPTLIMSLDLRDPRLGLTRRVGVLPVCARLDGENLERQFYSFDEQKRTVAFEGPPWNVDVDPLDALPNPLPECWLDLRPVVSTEEMREEMPRNLIPDTFSGGGGFLRVSEPEWIEGPEPVECLGCGRHCEFAACVGSEEYTAPSGIVSASQSFFVGELATYYFCCFDCSRMVVVAQGT
;
A
#
# COMPACT_ATOMS: atom_id res chain seq x y z
N MET A 1 -19.31 -16.50 6.58
CA MET A 1 -17.88 -16.62 6.23
C MET A 1 -17.28 -15.24 6.43
N THR A 2 -16.13 -15.12 7.09
CA THR A 2 -15.39 -13.85 7.12
C THR A 2 -14.87 -13.58 5.72
N PRO A 3 -15.04 -12.37 5.16
CA PRO A 3 -14.50 -12.05 3.85
C PRO A 3 -12.97 -12.16 3.87
N LEU A 4 -12.37 -12.35 2.69
CA LEU A 4 -10.92 -12.31 2.54
C LEU A 4 -10.49 -10.88 2.23
N PRO A 5 -9.35 -10.40 2.77
CA PRO A 5 -8.82 -9.11 2.37
C PRO A 5 -8.48 -9.13 0.88
N THR A 6 -8.65 -7.98 0.23
CA THR A 6 -8.33 -7.83 -1.19
C THR A 6 -6.82 -7.68 -1.32
N LEU A 7 -6.20 -8.63 -2.02
CA LEU A 7 -4.80 -8.51 -2.43
C LEU A 7 -4.69 -7.31 -3.37
N ILE A 8 -3.84 -6.33 -3.04
CA ILE A 8 -3.56 -5.17 -3.89
C ILE A 8 -2.35 -5.45 -4.78
N MET A 9 -1.28 -6.01 -4.21
CA MET A 9 -0.07 -6.38 -4.94
C MET A 9 0.77 -7.38 -4.14
N SER A 10 1.84 -7.88 -4.76
CA SER A 10 2.83 -8.72 -4.10
C SER A 10 4.23 -8.11 -4.28
N LEU A 11 4.94 -7.94 -3.17
CA LEU A 11 6.32 -7.44 -3.17
C LEU A 11 7.30 -8.61 -3.10
N ASP A 12 8.23 -8.70 -4.05
CA ASP A 12 9.33 -9.65 -3.96
C ASP A 12 10.38 -9.13 -2.97
N LEU A 13 10.39 -9.67 -1.75
CA LEU A 13 11.28 -9.21 -0.68
C LEU A 13 12.76 -9.42 -1.01
N ARG A 14 13.10 -10.21 -2.04
CA ARG A 14 14.48 -10.38 -2.49
C ARG A 14 14.99 -9.17 -3.27
N ASP A 15 14.11 -8.28 -3.71
CA ASP A 15 14.50 -7.08 -4.44
C ASP A 15 15.18 -6.08 -3.49
N PRO A 16 16.49 -5.81 -3.67
CA PRO A 16 17.22 -4.92 -2.79
C PRO A 16 16.72 -3.46 -2.87
N ARG A 17 15.97 -3.09 -3.91
CA ARG A 17 15.40 -1.74 -4.08
C ARG A 17 14.30 -1.43 -3.08
N LEU A 18 13.72 -2.44 -2.42
CA LEU A 18 12.71 -2.25 -1.37
C LEU A 18 13.29 -1.68 -0.07
N GLY A 19 14.61 -1.77 0.15
CA GLY A 19 15.23 -1.25 1.37
C GLY A 19 14.87 -1.98 2.67
N LEU A 20 14.09 -3.07 2.60
CA LEU A 20 13.63 -3.84 3.76
C LEU A 20 14.75 -4.66 4.40
N THR A 21 14.68 -4.86 5.72
CA THR A 21 15.65 -5.68 6.44
C THR A 21 15.53 -7.15 6.05
N ARG A 22 14.31 -7.62 5.76
CA ARG A 22 14.03 -8.98 5.32
C ARG A 22 14.16 -9.11 3.81
N ARG A 23 14.93 -10.11 3.38
CA ARG A 23 15.32 -10.30 1.97
C ARG A 23 14.91 -11.64 1.34
N VAL A 24 13.85 -12.25 1.85
CA VAL A 24 13.39 -13.59 1.43
C VAL A 24 11.87 -13.62 1.34
N GLY A 25 11.36 -14.39 0.37
CA GLY A 25 9.91 -14.61 0.23
C GLY A 25 9.19 -13.54 -0.58
N VAL A 26 7.87 -13.54 -0.49
CA VAL A 26 6.97 -12.59 -1.14
C VAL A 26 6.01 -12.04 -0.10
N LEU A 27 5.89 -10.73 -0.01
CA LEU A 27 4.94 -10.06 0.87
C LEU A 27 3.67 -9.69 0.08
N PRO A 28 2.55 -10.40 0.29
CA PRO A 28 1.24 -9.97 -0.19
C PRO A 28 0.78 -8.70 0.56
N VAL A 29 0.63 -7.62 -0.19
CA VAL A 29 0.09 -6.33 0.28
C VAL A 29 -1.41 -6.35 0.03
N CYS A 30 -2.21 -6.24 1.09
CA CYS A 30 -3.66 -6.37 1.02
C CYS A 30 -4.38 -5.34 1.88
N ALA A 31 -5.61 -5.03 1.53
CA ALA A 31 -6.48 -4.21 2.35
C ALA A 31 -7.89 -4.79 2.42
N ARG A 32 -8.57 -4.54 3.53
CA ARG A 32 -10.02 -4.60 3.61
C ARG A 32 -10.56 -3.43 2.79
N LEU A 33 -11.61 -3.65 2.02
CA LEU A 33 -12.26 -2.61 1.20
C LEU A 33 -13.74 -2.56 1.58
N ASP A 34 -14.07 -1.94 2.71
CA ASP A 34 -15.44 -1.85 3.22
C ASP A 34 -15.95 -0.42 3.40
N GLY A 35 -15.38 0.55 2.68
CA GLY A 35 -15.84 1.95 2.64
C GLY A 35 -15.59 2.76 3.92
N GLU A 36 -15.49 2.12 5.09
CA GLU A 36 -15.23 2.73 6.40
C GLU A 36 -13.73 2.75 6.77
N ASN A 37 -12.86 2.81 5.76
CA ASN A 37 -11.47 2.36 5.81
C ASN A 37 -10.48 3.26 6.58
N LEU A 38 -10.91 4.00 7.60
CA LEU A 38 -10.07 4.93 8.36
C LEU A 38 -9.37 4.31 9.56
N GLU A 39 -9.82 3.15 10.05
CA GLU A 39 -9.18 2.46 11.17
C GLU A 39 -7.95 1.64 10.73
N ARG A 40 -6.97 1.50 11.63
CA ARG A 40 -5.81 0.64 11.40
C ARG A 40 -6.27 -0.81 11.25
N GLN A 41 -5.76 -1.48 10.21
CA GLN A 41 -6.08 -2.86 9.92
C GLN A 41 -4.88 -3.74 10.27
N PHE A 42 -5.14 -4.86 10.94
CA PHE A 42 -4.08 -5.76 11.42
C PHE A 42 -4.18 -7.10 10.71
N TYR A 43 -3.03 -7.58 10.25
CA TYR A 43 -2.92 -8.81 9.48
C TYR A 43 -1.78 -9.67 9.98
N SER A 44 -1.97 -10.99 9.93
CA SER A 44 -0.89 -11.97 9.95
C SER A 44 -0.61 -12.44 8.52
N PHE A 45 0.65 -12.70 8.21
CA PHE A 45 1.04 -13.19 6.90
C PHE A 45 1.99 -14.39 6.98
N ASP A 46 2.00 -15.21 5.93
CA ASP A 46 2.97 -16.29 5.72
C ASP A 46 3.64 -16.08 4.36
N GLU A 47 4.89 -15.62 4.39
CA GLU A 47 5.67 -15.28 3.19
C GLU A 47 5.94 -16.50 2.29
N GLN A 48 5.98 -17.71 2.86
CA GLN A 48 6.24 -18.93 2.11
C GLN A 48 4.99 -19.40 1.39
N LYS A 49 3.83 -19.34 2.07
CA LYS A 49 2.54 -19.72 1.50
C LYS A 49 1.85 -18.60 0.73
N ARG A 50 2.37 -17.36 0.83
CA ARG A 50 1.79 -16.14 0.23
C ARG A 50 0.35 -15.90 0.68
N THR A 51 0.08 -16.16 1.96
CA THR A 51 -1.26 -16.01 2.54
C THR A 51 -1.29 -14.85 3.53
N VAL A 52 -2.42 -14.15 3.59
CA VAL A 52 -2.70 -13.13 4.60
C VAL A 52 -4.02 -13.44 5.29
N ALA A 53 -4.09 -13.20 6.59
CA ALA A 53 -5.30 -13.31 7.38
C ALA A 53 -5.53 -12.02 8.18
N PHE A 54 -6.74 -11.48 8.10
CA PHE A 54 -7.17 -10.35 8.92
C PHE A 54 -7.32 -10.77 10.38
N GLU A 55 -6.75 -10.00 11.31
CA GLU A 55 -6.78 -10.26 12.76
C GLU A 55 -7.94 -9.54 13.48
N GLY A 56 -8.76 -8.76 12.76
CA GLY A 56 -9.90 -8.04 13.32
C GLY A 56 -11.24 -8.79 13.29
N PRO A 57 -12.32 -8.15 13.76
CA PRO A 57 -13.66 -8.74 13.72
C PRO A 57 -14.13 -8.95 12.28
N PRO A 58 -15.04 -9.90 12.01
CA PRO A 58 -15.64 -10.04 10.69
C PRO A 58 -16.27 -8.72 10.24
N TRP A 59 -16.12 -8.39 8.95
CA TRP A 59 -16.69 -7.18 8.35
C TRP A 59 -17.68 -7.54 7.26
N ASN A 60 -18.47 -6.54 6.84
CA ASN A 60 -19.38 -6.68 5.72
C ASN A 60 -18.76 -6.06 4.46
N VAL A 61 -18.80 -6.78 3.35
CA VAL A 61 -18.36 -6.26 2.04
C VAL A 61 -19.61 -5.69 1.37
N ASP A 62 -20.05 -4.51 1.81
CA ASP A 62 -21.12 -3.79 1.13
C ASP A 62 -20.47 -2.81 0.14
N VAL A 63 -19.85 -3.38 -0.89
CA VAL A 63 -19.21 -2.63 -1.98
C VAL A 63 -20.20 -2.60 -3.13
N ASP A 64 -20.44 -1.41 -3.69
CA ASP A 64 -21.22 -1.29 -4.92
C ASP A 64 -20.60 -2.24 -5.97
N PRO A 65 -21.38 -3.11 -6.63
CA PRO A 65 -20.85 -4.01 -7.66
C PRO A 65 -20.03 -3.30 -8.75
N LEU A 66 -20.27 -2.02 -8.98
CA LEU A 66 -19.49 -1.18 -9.91
C LEU A 66 -18.10 -0.82 -9.37
N ASP A 67 -17.96 -0.73 -8.04
CA ASP A 67 -16.71 -0.40 -7.34
C ASP A 67 -15.97 -1.65 -6.83
N ALA A 68 -16.57 -2.84 -7.02
CA ALA A 68 -16.00 -4.10 -6.58
C ALA A 68 -14.75 -4.46 -7.40
N LEU A 69 -13.59 -4.48 -6.74
CA LEU A 69 -12.37 -5.05 -7.30
C LEU A 69 -12.47 -6.58 -7.39
N PRO A 70 -11.88 -7.21 -8.42
CA PRO A 70 -11.77 -8.66 -8.45
C PRO A 70 -11.01 -9.17 -7.23
N ASN A 71 -11.49 -10.25 -6.60
CA ASN A 71 -10.81 -10.86 -5.46
C ASN A 71 -10.59 -12.36 -5.74
N PRO A 72 -9.33 -12.81 -5.94
CA PRO A 72 -8.09 -12.00 -5.91
C PRO A 72 -7.92 -11.09 -7.13
N LEU A 73 -7.10 -10.04 -7.01
CA LEU A 73 -6.68 -9.25 -8.15
C LEU A 73 -5.82 -10.09 -9.11
N PRO A 74 -5.84 -9.79 -10.44
CA PRO A 74 -4.89 -10.36 -11.38
C PRO A 74 -3.45 -10.07 -10.96
N GLU A 75 -2.55 -11.03 -11.16
CA GLU A 75 -1.13 -10.82 -10.91
C GLU A 75 -0.57 -9.78 -11.89
N CYS A 76 0.07 -8.74 -11.36
CA CYS A 76 0.72 -7.68 -12.12
C CYS A 76 2.16 -7.51 -11.64
N TRP A 77 3.11 -7.44 -12.58
CA TRP A 77 4.52 -7.20 -12.30
C TRP A 77 4.82 -5.72 -12.52
N LEU A 78 5.37 -5.06 -11.50
CA LEU A 78 5.71 -3.64 -11.54
C LEU A 78 7.23 -3.48 -11.49
N ASP A 79 7.77 -2.62 -12.37
CA ASP A 79 9.19 -2.26 -12.36
C ASP A 79 9.43 -1.06 -11.46
N LEU A 80 10.19 -1.27 -10.38
CA LEU A 80 10.61 -0.20 -9.49
C LEU A 80 11.63 0.72 -10.18
N ARG A 81 11.32 2.01 -10.20
CA ARG A 81 12.21 3.07 -10.69
C ARG A 81 12.66 3.94 -9.51
N PRO A 82 13.91 4.43 -9.50
CA PRO A 82 14.35 5.40 -8.51
C PRO A 82 13.45 6.63 -8.52
N VAL A 83 13.12 7.13 -7.33
CA VAL A 83 12.48 8.44 -7.17
C VAL A 83 13.60 9.48 -7.26
N VAL A 84 13.42 10.47 -8.14
CA VAL A 84 14.28 11.65 -8.21
C VAL A 84 14.04 12.45 -6.93
N SER A 85 15.09 12.93 -6.26
CA SER A 85 14.94 13.60 -4.97
C SER A 85 14.05 14.85 -5.08
N THR A 86 13.36 15.22 -3.99
CA THR A 86 12.54 16.42 -3.98
C THR A 86 13.37 17.69 -4.25
N GLU A 87 14.67 17.68 -3.93
CA GLU A 87 15.60 18.76 -4.30
C GLU A 87 15.86 18.80 -5.81
N GLU A 88 16.19 17.68 -6.44
CA GLU A 88 16.38 17.61 -7.91
C GLU A 88 15.08 17.97 -8.66
N MET A 89 13.92 17.51 -8.17
CA MET A 89 12.62 17.90 -8.75
C MET A 89 12.34 19.41 -8.65
N ARG A 90 12.81 20.09 -7.59
CA ARG A 90 12.67 21.55 -7.44
C ARG A 90 13.54 22.34 -8.41
N GLU A 91 14.64 21.76 -8.89
CA GLU A 91 15.52 22.37 -9.88
C GLU A 91 14.96 22.22 -11.31
N GLU A 92 14.32 21.08 -11.59
CA GLU A 92 13.85 20.74 -12.94
C GLU A 92 12.38 21.09 -13.21
N MET A 93 11.56 21.30 -12.18
CA MET A 93 10.10 21.43 -12.34
C MET A 93 9.49 22.58 -11.51
N PRO A 94 8.42 23.25 -12.01
CA PRO A 94 7.64 24.19 -11.23
C PRO A 94 7.14 23.56 -9.91
N ARG A 95 7.28 24.28 -8.78
CA ARG A 95 6.95 23.76 -7.44
C ARG A 95 5.54 23.18 -7.30
N ASN A 96 4.58 23.68 -8.07
CA ASN A 96 3.19 23.23 -8.07
C ASN A 96 2.97 21.90 -8.81
N LEU A 97 3.96 21.39 -9.55
CA LEU A 97 3.89 20.09 -10.25
C LEU A 97 4.67 18.99 -9.53
N ILE A 98 5.42 19.34 -8.49
CA ILE A 98 6.20 18.40 -7.68
C ILE A 98 5.28 17.42 -6.95
N PRO A 99 4.18 17.83 -6.27
CA PRO A 99 3.26 16.89 -5.62
C PRO A 99 2.68 15.87 -6.61
N ASP A 100 2.12 16.32 -7.74
CA ASP A 100 1.52 15.43 -8.75
C ASP A 100 2.54 14.45 -9.36
N THR A 101 3.77 14.93 -9.63
CA THR A 101 4.84 14.08 -10.20
C THR A 101 5.42 13.13 -9.15
N PHE A 102 5.51 13.58 -7.90
CA PHE A 102 5.93 12.77 -6.76
C PHE A 102 4.88 11.68 -6.49
N SER A 103 3.59 12.01 -6.55
CA SER A 103 2.47 11.06 -6.50
C SER A 103 2.30 10.22 -7.78
N GLY A 104 3.26 10.25 -8.73
CA GLY A 104 3.23 9.39 -9.92
C GLY A 104 2.12 9.72 -10.93
N GLY A 105 1.52 10.91 -10.84
CA GLY A 105 0.31 11.30 -11.57
C GLY A 105 -0.96 10.93 -10.80
N GLY A 106 -1.98 10.47 -11.52
CA GLY A 106 -3.29 10.13 -10.95
C GLY A 106 -3.30 9.04 -9.88
N GLY A 107 -2.22 8.26 -9.75
CA GLY A 107 -1.98 7.42 -8.57
C GLY A 107 -0.55 6.91 -8.49
N PHE A 108 -0.17 6.45 -7.30
CA PHE A 108 1.16 5.95 -6.99
C PHE A 108 1.14 4.62 -6.25
N LEU A 109 2.21 3.85 -6.50
CA LEU A 109 2.77 2.88 -5.59
C LEU A 109 4.18 3.32 -5.23
N ARG A 110 4.49 3.36 -3.93
CA ARG A 110 5.83 3.59 -3.42
C ARG A 110 6.24 2.46 -2.49
N VAL A 111 7.52 2.11 -2.54
CA VAL A 111 8.17 1.11 -1.67
C VAL A 111 9.29 1.74 -0.85
N SER A 112 9.44 3.06 -0.95
CA SER A 112 10.27 3.90 -0.08
C SER A 112 9.36 4.85 0.68
N GLU A 113 9.73 5.17 1.91
CA GLU A 113 8.96 6.12 2.71
C GLU A 113 8.85 7.45 1.96
N PRO A 114 7.63 7.96 1.77
CA PRO A 114 7.45 9.22 1.07
C PRO A 114 7.97 10.41 1.89
N GLU A 115 8.69 11.33 1.24
CA GLU A 115 9.05 12.63 1.80
C GLU A 115 7.82 13.57 1.83
N TRP A 116 6.89 13.30 2.75
CA TRP A 116 5.79 14.22 3.03
C TRP A 116 6.23 15.32 4.02
N ILE A 117 5.41 16.38 4.13
CA ILE A 117 5.57 17.41 5.17
C ILE A 117 5.43 16.78 6.57
N GLU A 118 4.53 15.79 6.71
CA GLU A 118 4.40 14.92 7.87
C GLU A 118 4.49 13.48 7.39
N GLY A 119 5.58 12.78 7.76
CA GLY A 119 5.74 11.36 7.48
C GLY A 119 4.63 10.54 8.16
N PRO A 120 4.41 9.28 7.73
CA PRO A 120 3.39 8.48 8.36
C PRO A 120 3.72 8.25 9.84
N GLU A 121 2.67 8.08 10.65
CA GLU A 121 2.84 7.81 12.07
C GLU A 121 3.67 6.54 12.30
N PRO A 122 4.62 6.54 13.27
CA PRO A 122 5.33 5.33 13.65
C PRO A 122 4.36 4.24 14.12
N VAL A 123 4.55 3.03 13.61
CA VAL A 123 3.72 1.88 13.96
C VAL A 123 4.52 0.86 14.76
N GLU A 124 3.99 0.44 15.91
CA GLU A 124 4.55 -0.66 16.71
C GLU A 124 3.79 -1.97 16.47
N CYS A 125 4.52 -3.09 16.51
CA CYS A 125 3.95 -4.41 16.39
C CYS A 125 3.23 -4.82 17.67
N LEU A 126 1.94 -5.16 17.58
CA LEU A 126 1.16 -5.67 18.73
C LEU A 126 1.69 -7.00 19.31
N GLY A 127 2.56 -7.71 18.59
CA GLY A 127 3.12 -9.00 19.03
C GLY A 127 4.37 -8.87 19.88
N CYS A 128 5.27 -7.96 19.51
CA CYS A 128 6.59 -7.82 20.16
C CYS A 128 6.92 -6.41 20.64
N GLY A 129 6.08 -5.40 20.36
CA GLY A 129 6.31 -3.99 20.72
C GLY A 129 7.43 -3.31 19.93
N ARG A 130 8.05 -3.98 18.94
CA ARG A 130 9.08 -3.36 18.09
C ARG A 130 8.43 -2.48 17.02
N HIS A 131 9.18 -1.50 16.55
CA HIS A 131 8.79 -0.69 15.40
C HIS A 131 8.64 -1.58 14.16
N CYS A 132 7.54 -1.38 13.43
CA CYS A 132 7.31 -1.97 12.13
C CYS A 132 8.07 -1.18 11.06
N GLU A 133 8.59 -1.88 10.06
CA GLU A 133 9.23 -1.29 8.89
C GLU A 133 8.17 -0.84 7.88
N PHE A 134 8.36 0.33 7.28
CA PHE A 134 7.56 0.74 6.13
C PHE A 134 7.85 -0.19 4.94
N ALA A 135 6.80 -0.82 4.38
CA ALA A 135 6.91 -1.73 3.25
C ALA A 135 6.48 -1.09 1.93
N ALA A 136 5.34 -0.39 1.94
CA ALA A 136 4.83 0.30 0.78
C ALA A 136 3.77 1.34 1.16
N CYS A 137 3.43 2.22 0.24
CA CYS A 137 2.17 2.94 0.25
C CYS A 137 1.55 3.01 -1.15
N VAL A 138 0.22 3.03 -1.18
CA VAL A 138 -0.58 3.13 -2.39
C VAL A 138 -1.57 4.27 -2.22
N GLY A 139 -1.69 5.12 -3.22
CA GLY A 139 -2.65 6.22 -3.26
C GLY A 139 -3.08 6.52 -4.69
N SER A 140 -4.18 7.25 -4.83
CA SER A 140 -4.71 7.67 -6.13
C SER A 140 -5.61 8.88 -5.96
N GLU A 141 -5.28 9.95 -6.67
CA GLU A 141 -5.99 11.22 -6.66
C GLU A 141 -6.95 11.35 -7.86
N GLU A 142 -6.83 10.48 -8.88
CA GLU A 142 -7.67 10.53 -10.08
C GLU A 142 -8.86 9.56 -10.00
N TYR A 143 -10.07 10.14 -9.96
CA TYR A 143 -11.33 9.41 -9.96
C TYR A 143 -11.70 8.85 -11.36
N THR A 144 -11.28 9.52 -12.43
CA THR A 144 -11.80 9.32 -13.79
C THR A 144 -10.84 8.62 -14.75
N ALA A 145 -9.57 8.42 -14.35
CA ALA A 145 -8.58 7.73 -15.18
C ALA A 145 -8.11 6.43 -14.52
N PRO A 146 -7.78 5.39 -15.31
CA PRO A 146 -7.16 4.19 -14.77
C PRO A 146 -5.80 4.54 -14.15
N SER A 147 -5.63 4.32 -12.85
CA SER A 147 -4.34 4.51 -12.17
C SER A 147 -3.29 3.49 -12.63
N GLY A 148 -3.70 2.40 -13.29
CA GLY A 148 -2.82 1.34 -13.78
C GLY A 148 -2.21 0.46 -12.68
N ILE A 149 -2.56 0.71 -11.41
CA ILE A 149 -2.00 0.01 -10.23
C ILE A 149 -2.60 -1.38 -10.07
N VAL A 150 -3.93 -1.49 -10.20
CA VAL A 150 -4.69 -2.72 -9.93
C VAL A 150 -4.97 -3.51 -11.21
N SER A 151 -5.36 -2.82 -12.27
CA SER A 151 -5.34 -3.33 -13.65
C SER A 151 -5.30 -2.14 -14.61
N ALA A 152 -4.82 -2.33 -15.83
CA ALA A 152 -4.89 -1.29 -16.87
C ALA A 152 -6.34 -0.84 -17.20
N SER A 153 -7.34 -1.60 -16.74
CA SER A 153 -8.76 -1.41 -17.03
C SER A 153 -9.61 -0.87 -15.88
N GLN A 154 -9.09 -0.75 -14.65
CA GLN A 154 -9.86 -0.30 -13.48
C GLN A 154 -9.08 0.75 -12.68
N SER A 155 -9.78 1.81 -12.28
CA SER A 155 -9.25 2.80 -11.33
C SER A 155 -9.27 2.21 -9.92
N PHE A 156 -8.15 2.34 -9.21
CA PHE A 156 -8.10 2.16 -7.76
C PHE A 156 -8.09 3.57 -7.18
N PHE A 157 -9.15 3.96 -6.48
CA PHE A 157 -9.28 5.29 -5.88
C PHE A 157 -9.38 5.15 -4.36
N VAL A 158 -8.54 5.87 -3.63
CA VAL A 158 -8.50 5.84 -2.16
C VAL A 158 -8.95 7.19 -1.56
N GLY A 159 -9.40 8.14 -2.39
CA GLY A 159 -9.67 9.51 -1.93
C GLY A 159 -8.39 10.33 -1.81
N GLU A 160 -8.46 11.44 -1.06
CA GLU A 160 -7.29 12.22 -0.60
C GLU A 160 -6.51 11.47 0.50
N LEU A 161 -6.52 10.14 0.47
CA LEU A 161 -5.90 9.26 1.45
C LEU A 161 -4.85 8.39 0.76
N ALA A 162 -3.73 8.17 1.44
CA ALA A 162 -2.80 7.12 1.10
C ALA A 162 -2.96 5.95 2.07
N THR A 163 -2.85 4.73 1.55
CA THR A 163 -2.80 3.50 2.34
C THR A 163 -1.35 3.08 2.52
N TYR A 164 -0.88 3.09 3.77
CA TYR A 164 0.47 2.75 4.18
C TYR A 164 0.51 1.34 4.76
N TYR A 165 1.57 0.60 4.44
CA TYR A 165 1.78 -0.77 4.85
C TYR A 165 3.04 -0.87 5.68
N PHE A 166 2.89 -1.32 6.93
CA PHE A 166 3.99 -1.50 7.88
C PHE A 166 4.12 -2.96 8.28
N CYS A 167 5.34 -3.50 8.31
CA CYS A 167 5.58 -4.90 8.57
C CYS A 167 6.50 -5.13 9.75
N CYS A 168 6.11 -6.05 10.63
CA CYS A 168 7.01 -6.68 11.59
C CYS A 168 7.35 -8.08 11.09
N PHE A 169 8.53 -8.21 10.49
CA PHE A 169 8.98 -9.47 9.92
C PHE A 169 9.30 -10.56 10.95
N ASP A 170 9.61 -10.18 12.20
CA ASP A 170 9.83 -11.12 13.30
C ASP A 170 8.52 -11.82 13.70
N CYS A 171 7.42 -11.06 13.75
CA CYS A 171 6.09 -11.59 14.10
C CYS A 171 5.28 -12.02 12.88
N SER A 172 5.77 -11.78 11.66
CA SER A 172 5.02 -11.95 10.41
C SER A 172 3.65 -11.24 10.45
N ARG A 173 3.66 -9.97 10.87
CA ARG A 173 2.47 -9.13 11.00
C ARG A 173 2.57 -7.88 10.14
N MET A 174 1.46 -7.51 9.53
CA MET A 174 1.31 -6.29 8.75
C MET A 174 0.24 -5.40 9.37
N VAL A 175 0.52 -4.11 9.43
CA VAL A 175 -0.43 -3.07 9.84
C VAL A 175 -0.65 -2.18 8.64
N VAL A 176 -1.92 -1.96 8.31
CA VAL A 176 -2.33 -1.08 7.22
C VAL A 176 -2.98 0.15 7.82
N VAL A 177 -2.50 1.32 7.42
CA VAL A 177 -2.95 2.62 7.93
C VAL A 177 -3.44 3.43 6.74
N ALA A 178 -4.69 3.86 6.75
CA ALA A 178 -5.17 4.87 5.82
C ALA A 178 -4.98 6.25 6.47
N GLN A 179 -4.29 7.15 5.79
CA GLN A 179 -4.04 8.50 6.29
C GLN A 179 -4.30 9.51 5.17
N GLY A 180 -5.08 10.54 5.50
CA GLY A 180 -5.33 11.70 4.66
C GLY A 180 -4.50 12.90 5.08
N THR A 181 -4.33 13.83 4.16
CA THR A 181 -3.81 15.18 4.43
C THR A 181 -4.91 16.15 4.81
#